data_AF-A0A4U0WH68-F1
#
_entry.id   AF-A0A4U0WH68-F1
#
_cell.length_a   1.000
_cell.length_b   1.000
_cell.length_c   1.000
_cell.angle_alpha   90.00
_cell.angle_beta   90.00
_cell.angle_gamma   90.00
#
_symmetry.space_group_name_H-M   'P 1'
#
loop_
_entity.id
_entity.type
_entity.pdbx_description
1 polymer ?
#
loop_
_entity_poly.entity_id
_entity_poly.type
_entity_poly.pdbx_seq_one_letter_code
_entity_poly.pdbx_strand_id
1 'polypeptide(L)'
;MVAAIAYFSMASNLGWTPIDVEFRRNNPVVRGVNREIFYVRYIDWVITTPLLLLDLLLTAGMPWSTVLFVILVDEVMIVTGLVGALVKSSYKWGYFAFGCAALAYIVWELVWTARKYANNMGSDMGKCFFMCGTLTAVIWILYPVSWGVCEGGNVIAPDSEAIFYGTLDFIAKPVFGALLIFGHRNIDPGRLGLHLRDYDEDPAVHDNEKKQQSSDGYGTSTATDVATGVINGDGHVHSAV
;
A
#
# COMPACT_ATOMS: atom_id res chain seq x y z
N MET A 1 9.64 -13.68 3.58
CA MET A 1 10.07 -14.36 4.83
C MET A 1 8.86 -14.84 5.64
N VAL A 2 7.92 -13.95 5.99
CA VAL A 2 6.69 -14.30 6.74
C VAL A 2 5.96 -15.50 6.13
N ALA A 3 5.59 -15.42 4.85
CA ALA A 3 4.95 -16.52 4.15
C ALA A 3 5.76 -17.82 4.19
N ALA A 4 7.10 -17.77 4.05
CA ALA A 4 7.92 -18.98 4.10
C ALA A 4 7.81 -19.69 5.46
N ILE A 5 7.78 -18.94 6.58
CA ILE A 5 7.62 -19.48 7.93
C ILE A 5 6.21 -20.07 8.12
N ALA A 6 5.18 -19.37 7.62
CA ALA A 6 3.80 -19.83 7.70
C ALA A 6 3.60 -21.12 6.89
N TYR A 7 4.11 -21.19 5.66
CA TYR A 7 4.06 -22.39 4.82
C TYR A 7 4.89 -23.54 5.40
N PHE A 8 6.02 -23.26 6.05
CA PHE A 8 6.77 -24.30 6.78
C PHE A 8 5.92 -24.88 7.93
N SER A 9 5.22 -24.04 8.68
CA SER A 9 4.34 -24.48 9.76
C SER A 9 3.18 -25.33 9.24
N MET A 10 2.49 -24.89 8.18
CA MET A 10 1.38 -25.62 7.56
C MET A 10 1.86 -26.96 6.95
N ALA A 11 3.01 -26.96 6.25
CA ALA A 11 3.60 -28.18 5.68
C ALA A 11 4.07 -29.16 6.76
N SER A 12 4.44 -28.67 7.94
CA SER A 12 4.77 -29.50 9.12
C SER A 12 3.52 -29.96 9.87
N ASN A 13 2.32 -29.70 9.35
CA ASN A 13 1.03 -30.00 9.97
C ASN A 13 0.84 -29.34 11.34
N LEU A 14 1.35 -28.12 11.50
CA LEU A 14 1.25 -27.30 12.70
C LEU A 14 0.35 -26.08 12.45
N GLY A 15 -0.21 -25.52 13.53
CA GLY A 15 -0.92 -24.26 13.44
C GLY A 15 -2.33 -24.36 12.87
N TRP A 16 -3.01 -25.46 13.16
CA TRP A 16 -4.40 -25.71 12.80
C TRP A 16 -5.25 -26.00 14.03
N THR A 17 -6.58 -25.90 13.88
CA THR A 17 -7.55 -26.27 14.91
C THR A 17 -8.77 -26.95 14.28
N PRO A 18 -9.37 -27.96 14.94
CA PRO A 18 -10.57 -28.61 14.44
C PRO A 18 -11.82 -27.76 14.73
N ILE A 19 -12.64 -27.52 13.69
CA ILE A 19 -13.91 -26.78 13.80
C ILE A 19 -15.04 -27.62 13.21
N ASP A 20 -16.15 -27.70 13.94
CA ASP A 20 -17.34 -28.44 13.51
C ASP A 20 -17.92 -27.82 12.24
N VAL A 21 -18.18 -28.65 11.22
CA VAL A 21 -18.70 -28.19 9.93
C VAL A 21 -20.20 -27.92 10.01
N GLU A 22 -20.63 -26.79 9.42
CA GLU A 22 -22.06 -26.48 9.24
C GLU A 22 -22.68 -27.47 8.23
N PHE A 23 -22.02 -27.63 7.08
CA PHE A 23 -22.47 -28.52 6.00
C PHE A 23 -21.74 -29.85 6.04
N ARG A 24 -22.39 -30.86 6.59
CA ARG A 24 -21.91 -32.25 6.53
C ARG A 24 -22.07 -32.77 5.11
N ARG A 25 -21.01 -33.36 4.59
CA ARG A 25 -20.97 -33.92 3.23
C ARG A 25 -20.76 -35.44 3.29
N ASN A 26 -21.32 -36.14 2.31
CA ASN A 26 -21.17 -37.59 2.16
C ASN A 26 -19.93 -37.99 1.35
N ASN A 27 -19.24 -37.03 0.73
CA ASN A 27 -18.03 -37.28 -0.05
C ASN A 27 -16.90 -37.80 0.88
N PRO A 28 -16.23 -38.92 0.56
CA PRO A 28 -15.17 -39.51 1.38
C PRO A 28 -14.03 -38.56 1.79
N VAL A 29 -13.74 -37.52 0.99
CA VAL A 29 -12.60 -36.61 1.20
C VAL A 29 -12.95 -35.45 2.13
N VAL A 30 -14.24 -35.17 2.37
CA VAL A 30 -14.73 -34.07 3.22
C VAL A 30 -15.74 -34.51 4.28
N ARG A 31 -15.98 -35.83 4.40
CA ARG A 31 -16.87 -36.40 5.41
C ARG A 31 -16.26 -36.23 6.81
N GLY A 32 -17.10 -35.93 7.78
CA GLY A 32 -16.67 -35.78 9.16
C GLY A 32 -17.56 -34.81 9.92
N VAL A 33 -17.35 -34.76 11.24
CA VAL A 33 -17.98 -33.75 12.10
C VAL A 33 -17.14 -32.47 12.08
N ASN A 34 -15.82 -32.59 11.98
CA ASN A 34 -14.88 -31.49 12.10
C ASN A 34 -14.06 -31.33 10.81
N ARG A 35 -13.66 -30.09 10.53
CA ARG A 35 -12.71 -29.69 9.49
C ARG A 35 -11.47 -29.09 10.15
N GLU A 36 -10.33 -29.34 9.54
CA GLU A 36 -9.07 -28.68 9.89
C GLU A 36 -9.03 -27.24 9.36
N ILE A 37 -8.81 -26.27 10.25
CA ILE A 37 -8.67 -24.85 9.90
C ILE A 37 -7.25 -24.42 10.23
N PHE A 38 -6.44 -24.12 9.21
CA PHE A 38 -5.08 -23.60 9.35
C PHE A 38 -5.10 -22.10 9.68
N TYR A 39 -5.26 -21.76 10.96
CA TYR A 39 -5.31 -20.37 11.41
C TYR A 39 -3.99 -19.62 11.17
N VAL A 40 -2.85 -20.33 11.07
CA VAL A 40 -1.54 -19.73 10.72
C VAL A 40 -1.57 -19.02 9.38
N ARG A 41 -2.43 -19.44 8.44
CA ARG A 41 -2.63 -18.73 7.16
C ARG A 41 -3.12 -17.30 7.37
N TYR A 42 -4.05 -17.11 8.30
CA TYR A 42 -4.56 -15.78 8.62
C TYR A 42 -3.50 -14.94 9.36
N ILE A 43 -2.62 -15.56 10.15
CA ILE A 43 -1.48 -14.85 10.76
C ILE A 43 -0.50 -14.35 9.69
N ASP A 44 -0.22 -15.16 8.66
CA ASP A 44 0.56 -14.70 7.50
C ASP A 44 -0.12 -13.52 6.82
N TRP A 45 -1.42 -13.61 6.59
CA TRP A 45 -2.17 -12.56 5.90
C TRP A 45 -2.22 -11.25 6.69
N VAL A 46 -2.48 -11.29 8.00
CA VAL A 46 -2.43 -10.11 8.88
C VAL A 46 -1.13 -9.31 8.71
N ILE A 47 0.00 -9.97 8.42
CA ILE A 47 1.27 -9.27 8.23
C ILE A 47 1.50 -8.94 6.76
N THR A 48 1.19 -9.86 5.84
CA THR A 48 1.56 -9.72 4.43
C THR A 48 0.61 -8.85 3.62
N THR A 49 -0.70 -8.84 3.91
CA THR A 49 -1.67 -8.04 3.15
C THR A 49 -1.51 -6.53 3.41
N PRO A 50 -1.25 -6.04 4.64
CA PRO A 50 -0.95 -4.64 4.86
C PRO A 50 0.34 -4.20 4.16
N LEU A 51 1.37 -5.05 4.14
CA LEU A 51 2.63 -4.75 3.45
C LEU A 51 2.44 -4.64 1.94
N LEU A 52 1.68 -5.55 1.33
CA LEU A 52 1.35 -5.50 -0.10
C LEU A 52 0.56 -4.24 -0.46
N LEU A 53 -0.40 -3.84 0.39
CA LEU A 53 -1.16 -2.60 0.20
C LEU A 53 -0.29 -1.37 0.39
N LEU A 54 0.59 -1.36 1.40
CA LEU A 54 1.53 -0.30 1.63
C LEU A 54 2.41 -0.07 0.40
N ASP A 55 3.01 -1.13 -0.15
CA ASP A 55 3.84 -1.07 -1.36
C ASP A 55 3.07 -0.44 -2.54
N LEU A 56 1.84 -0.88 -2.79
CA LEU A 56 1.00 -0.35 -3.88
C LEU A 56 0.58 1.10 -3.66
N LEU A 57 0.12 1.45 -2.47
CA LEU A 57 -0.43 2.77 -2.20
C LEU A 57 0.68 3.83 -2.11
N LEU A 58 1.86 3.47 -1.64
CA LEU A 58 3.05 4.32 -1.72
C LEU A 58 3.53 4.48 -3.17
N THR A 59 3.50 3.41 -3.97
CA THR A 59 3.76 3.50 -5.41
C THR A 59 2.78 4.45 -6.11
N ALA A 60 1.53 4.52 -5.63
CA ALA A 60 0.54 5.45 -6.14
C ALA A 60 0.64 6.87 -5.54
N GLY A 61 1.54 7.12 -4.59
CA GLY A 61 1.66 8.40 -3.88
C GLY A 61 0.40 8.81 -3.13
N MET A 62 -0.31 7.83 -2.57
CA MET A 62 -1.53 8.08 -1.82
C MET A 62 -1.25 8.85 -0.52
N PRO A 63 -2.18 9.72 -0.07
CA PRO A 63 -2.05 10.39 1.22
C PRO A 63 -1.95 9.37 2.37
N TRP A 64 -1.04 9.60 3.32
CA TRP A 64 -0.82 8.71 4.48
C TRP A 64 -2.08 8.39 5.27
N SER A 65 -3.00 9.34 5.42
CA SER A 65 -4.28 9.11 6.09
C SER A 65 -5.12 8.05 5.39
N THR A 66 -5.13 8.04 4.05
CA THR A 66 -5.83 7.03 3.25
C THR A 66 -5.12 5.69 3.30
N VAL A 67 -3.77 5.69 3.23
CA VAL A 67 -2.97 4.46 3.39
C VAL A 67 -3.28 3.75 4.70
N LEU A 68 -3.24 4.48 5.82
CA LEU A 68 -3.52 3.93 7.14
C LEU A 68 -4.97 3.42 7.25
N PHE A 69 -5.93 4.16 6.70
CA PHE A 69 -7.32 3.73 6.71
C PHE A 69 -7.54 2.43 5.91
N VAL A 70 -6.94 2.34 4.71
CA VAL A 70 -7.02 1.13 3.88
C VAL A 70 -6.39 -0.07 4.58
N ILE A 71 -5.25 0.12 5.26
CA ILE A 71 -4.62 -0.92 6.08
C ILE A 71 -5.55 -1.37 7.22
N LEU A 72 -6.22 -0.44 7.92
CA LEU A 72 -7.17 -0.81 8.98
C LEU A 72 -8.38 -1.59 8.43
N VAL A 73 -8.86 -1.26 7.23
CA VAL A 73 -9.93 -2.03 6.58
C VAL A 73 -9.44 -3.42 6.16
N ASP A 74 -8.19 -3.55 5.74
CA ASP A 74 -7.54 -4.84 5.45
C ASP A 74 -7.44 -5.72 6.70
N GLU A 75 -7.06 -5.16 7.85
CA GLU A 75 -7.07 -5.89 9.12
C GLU A 75 -8.48 -6.39 9.48
N VAL A 76 -9.50 -5.55 9.30
CA VAL A 76 -10.90 -5.98 9.50
C VAL A 76 -11.25 -7.14 8.57
N MET A 77 -10.81 -7.10 7.30
CA MET A 77 -11.04 -8.18 6.34
C MET A 77 -10.41 -9.50 6.82
N ILE A 78 -9.13 -9.48 7.23
CA ILE A 78 -8.44 -10.72 7.65
C ILE A 78 -8.98 -11.24 8.97
N VAL A 79 -9.20 -10.37 9.96
CA VAL A 79 -9.73 -10.74 11.27
C VAL A 79 -11.14 -11.33 11.15
N THR A 80 -12.02 -10.71 10.37
CA THR A 80 -13.37 -11.26 10.14
C THR A 80 -13.32 -12.58 9.39
N GLY A 81 -12.43 -12.75 8.41
CA GLY A 81 -12.20 -14.03 7.75
C GLY A 81 -11.78 -15.15 8.72
N LEU A 82 -10.84 -14.86 9.62
CA LEU A 82 -10.38 -15.80 10.64
C LEU A 82 -11.51 -16.16 11.62
N VAL A 83 -12.19 -15.16 12.16
CA VAL A 83 -13.31 -15.38 13.09
C VAL A 83 -14.40 -16.21 12.41
N GLY A 84 -14.75 -15.88 11.16
CA GLY A 84 -15.71 -16.67 10.38
C GLY A 84 -15.28 -18.13 10.22
N ALA A 85 -14.00 -18.40 9.96
CA ALA A 85 -13.48 -19.76 9.81
C ALA A 85 -13.57 -20.58 11.12
N LEU A 86 -13.48 -19.91 12.27
CA LEU A 86 -13.57 -20.51 13.60
C LEU A 86 -15.00 -20.62 14.14
N VAL A 87 -15.97 -19.93 13.54
CA VAL A 87 -17.39 -19.98 13.94
C VAL A 87 -18.04 -21.26 13.39
N LYS A 88 -18.64 -22.02 14.30
CA LYS A 88 -19.34 -23.29 13.99
C LYS A 88 -20.76 -23.09 13.45
N SER A 89 -21.41 -22.00 13.84
CA SER A 89 -22.79 -21.68 13.46
C SER A 89 -22.87 -20.97 12.11
N SER A 90 -24.10 -20.82 11.59
CA SER A 90 -24.38 -20.06 10.37
C SER A 90 -23.99 -18.57 10.45
N TYR A 91 -23.72 -18.05 11.64
CA TYR A 91 -23.20 -16.69 11.84
C TYR A 91 -21.86 -16.46 11.13
N LYS A 92 -21.11 -17.52 10.77
CA LYS A 92 -19.88 -17.41 9.95
C LYS A 92 -20.09 -16.61 8.67
N TRP A 93 -21.27 -16.69 8.06
CA TRP A 93 -21.59 -15.98 6.82
C TRP A 93 -21.77 -14.47 7.04
N GLY A 94 -22.10 -14.04 8.25
CA GLY A 94 -22.08 -12.62 8.63
C GLY A 94 -20.66 -12.06 8.61
N TYR A 95 -19.70 -12.79 9.21
CA TYR A 95 -18.29 -12.43 9.15
C TYR A 95 -17.74 -12.44 7.72
N PHE A 96 -18.12 -13.43 6.93
CA PHE A 96 -17.79 -13.48 5.50
C PHE A 96 -18.30 -12.25 4.74
N ALA A 97 -19.54 -11.82 4.99
CA ALA A 97 -20.11 -10.64 4.37
C ALA A 97 -19.36 -9.36 4.77
N PHE A 98 -18.99 -9.20 6.04
CA PHE A 98 -18.16 -8.07 6.48
C PHE A 98 -16.78 -8.08 5.80
N GLY A 99 -16.13 -9.24 5.71
CA GLY A 99 -14.87 -9.39 4.99
C GLY A 99 -14.99 -9.06 3.49
N CYS A 100 -16.07 -9.49 2.84
CA CYS A 100 -16.33 -9.17 1.44
C CYS A 100 -16.61 -7.68 1.21
N ALA A 101 -17.30 -7.01 2.14
CA ALA A 101 -17.52 -5.58 2.08
C ALA A 101 -16.21 -4.79 2.25
N ALA A 102 -15.34 -5.22 3.18
CA ALA A 102 -14.00 -4.67 3.34
C ALA A 102 -13.15 -4.86 2.08
N LEU A 103 -13.15 -6.07 1.49
CA LEU A 103 -12.47 -6.35 0.23
C LEU A 103 -12.99 -5.46 -0.91
N ALA A 104 -14.32 -5.29 -1.03
CA ALA A 104 -14.91 -4.46 -2.07
C ALA A 104 -14.45 -3.00 -1.95
N TYR A 105 -14.33 -2.48 -0.73
CA TYR A 105 -13.76 -1.16 -0.47
C TYR A 105 -12.27 -1.08 -0.89
N ILE A 106 -11.45 -2.06 -0.51
CA ILE A 106 -10.03 -2.10 -0.89
C ILE A 106 -9.86 -2.15 -2.41
N VAL A 107 -10.62 -3.01 -3.09
CA VAL A 107 -10.60 -3.12 -4.56
C VAL A 107 -11.04 -1.81 -5.21
N TRP A 108 -12.06 -1.14 -4.67
CA TRP A 108 -12.48 0.18 -5.15
C TRP A 108 -11.35 1.21 -5.03
N GLU A 109 -10.68 1.28 -3.88
CA GLU A 109 -9.56 2.19 -3.65
C GLU A 109 -8.40 1.90 -4.62
N LEU A 110 -8.05 0.63 -4.84
CA LEU A 110 -6.98 0.24 -5.77
C LEU A 110 -7.33 0.57 -7.23
N VAL A 111 -8.52 0.21 -7.68
CA VAL A 111 -8.91 0.31 -9.10
C VAL A 111 -9.23 1.76 -9.50
N TRP A 112 -9.79 2.55 -8.59
CA TRP A 112 -10.29 3.88 -8.91
C TRP A 112 -9.44 5.00 -8.31
N THR A 113 -9.32 5.07 -6.98
CA THR A 113 -8.67 6.18 -6.30
C THR A 113 -7.17 6.15 -6.56
N ALA A 114 -6.47 5.10 -6.09
CA ALA A 114 -5.02 4.98 -6.19
C ALA A 114 -4.54 5.01 -7.64
N ARG A 115 -5.32 4.45 -8.58
CA ARG A 115 -5.03 4.56 -10.01
C ARG A 115 -4.99 6.00 -10.53
N LYS A 116 -5.90 6.87 -10.08
CA LYS A 116 -5.90 8.29 -10.45
C LYS A 116 -4.68 9.01 -9.91
N TYR A 117 -4.30 8.74 -8.66
CA TYR A 117 -3.09 9.31 -8.07
C TYR A 117 -1.83 8.85 -8.82
N ALA A 118 -1.68 7.55 -9.07
CA ALA A 118 -0.54 6.99 -9.80
C ALA A 118 -0.39 7.58 -11.21
N ASN A 119 -1.49 7.75 -11.94
CA ASN A 119 -1.46 8.34 -13.29
C ASN A 119 -1.06 9.82 -13.30
N ASN A 120 -1.30 10.55 -12.20
CA ASN A 120 -0.93 11.96 -12.07
C ASN A 120 0.56 12.13 -11.71
N MET A 121 1.20 11.13 -11.11
CA MET A 121 2.62 11.19 -10.74
C MET A 121 3.57 10.92 -11.92
N GLY A 122 3.11 10.18 -12.93
CA GLY A 122 3.88 9.91 -14.14
C GLY A 122 3.39 8.67 -14.88
N SER A 123 3.65 8.62 -16.18
CA SER A 123 3.25 7.50 -17.05
C SER A 123 3.90 6.18 -16.62
N ASP A 124 5.13 6.20 -16.12
CA ASP A 124 5.85 4.99 -15.69
C ASP A 124 5.30 4.44 -14.37
N MET A 125 5.01 5.33 -13.41
CA MET A 125 4.36 4.96 -12.14
C MET A 125 2.94 4.44 -12.37
N GLY A 126 2.17 5.11 -13.22
CA GLY A 126 0.84 4.68 -13.63
C GLY A 126 0.82 3.29 -14.26
N LYS A 127 1.82 2.95 -15.11
CA LYS A 127 1.97 1.61 -15.69
C LYS A 127 2.32 0.56 -14.65
N CYS A 128 3.31 0.84 -13.79
CA CYS A 128 3.72 -0.07 -12.72
C CYS A 128 2.54 -0.37 -11.78
N PHE A 129 1.85 0.68 -11.31
CA PHE A 129 0.68 0.56 -10.48
C PHE A 129 -0.46 -0.17 -11.20
N PHE A 130 -0.71 0.11 -12.47
CA PHE A 130 -1.76 -0.57 -13.22
C PHE A 130 -1.52 -2.08 -13.31
N MET A 131 -0.28 -2.50 -13.61
CA MET A 131 0.07 -3.92 -13.67
C MET A 131 -0.06 -4.60 -12.31
N CYS A 132 0.57 -4.03 -11.28
CA CYS A 132 0.61 -4.64 -9.95
C CYS A 132 -0.77 -4.58 -9.26
N GLY A 133 -1.45 -3.44 -9.33
CA GLY A 133 -2.77 -3.23 -8.74
C GLY A 133 -3.85 -4.08 -9.41
N THR A 134 -3.80 -4.27 -10.74
CA THR A 134 -4.75 -5.17 -11.42
C THR A 134 -4.51 -6.63 -11.04
N LEU A 135 -3.24 -7.07 -10.98
CA LEU A 135 -2.90 -8.41 -10.51
C LEU A 135 -3.44 -8.66 -9.10
N THR A 136 -3.17 -7.74 -8.17
CA THR A 136 -3.63 -7.82 -6.79
C THR A 136 -5.16 -7.89 -6.72
N ALA A 137 -5.87 -6.97 -7.39
CA ALA A 137 -7.33 -6.94 -7.37
C ALA A 137 -7.96 -8.24 -7.89
N VAL A 138 -7.45 -8.78 -9.01
CA VAL A 138 -7.97 -10.03 -9.60
C VAL A 138 -7.73 -11.21 -8.66
N ILE A 139 -6.51 -11.33 -8.14
CA ILE A 139 -6.13 -12.46 -7.27
C ILE A 139 -6.88 -12.39 -5.94
N TRP A 140 -7.04 -11.20 -5.36
CA TRP A 140 -7.71 -11.02 -4.06
C TRP A 140 -9.20 -11.38 -4.11
N ILE A 141 -9.89 -11.18 -5.24
CA ILE A 141 -11.28 -11.62 -5.42
C ILE A 141 -11.42 -13.15 -5.39
N LEU A 142 -10.36 -13.91 -5.71
CA LEU A 142 -10.40 -15.38 -5.65
C LEU A 142 -10.30 -15.93 -4.21
N TYR A 143 -9.73 -15.18 -3.27
CA TYR A 143 -9.62 -15.61 -1.86
C TYR A 143 -10.98 -15.82 -1.17
N PRO A 144 -11.98 -14.90 -1.24
CA PRO A 144 -13.29 -15.14 -0.65
C PRO A 144 -14.05 -16.24 -1.39
N VAL A 145 -13.80 -16.45 -2.69
CA VAL A 145 -14.36 -17.61 -3.42
C VAL A 145 -13.82 -18.90 -2.84
N SER A 146 -12.49 -19.01 -2.65
CA SER A 146 -11.86 -20.15 -1.97
C SER A 146 -12.45 -20.36 -0.58
N TRP A 147 -12.55 -19.29 0.21
CA TRP A 147 -13.09 -19.35 1.57
C TRP A 147 -14.53 -19.89 1.60
N GLY A 148 -15.37 -19.38 0.70
CA GLY A 148 -16.77 -19.78 0.60
C GLY A 148 -16.95 -21.25 0.26
N VAL A 149 -16.07 -21.83 -0.57
CA VAL A 149 -16.14 -23.25 -0.95
C VAL A 149 -15.39 -24.17 0.02
N CYS A 150 -14.37 -23.67 0.72
CA CYS A 150 -13.53 -24.42 1.64
C CYS A 150 -14.07 -24.35 3.08
N GLU A 151 -13.73 -23.30 3.83
CA GLU A 151 -14.08 -23.12 5.25
C GLU A 151 -15.59 -22.90 5.48
N GLY A 152 -16.25 -22.14 4.60
CA GLY A 152 -17.68 -21.85 4.70
C GLY A 152 -18.55 -23.04 4.29
N GLY A 153 -18.39 -23.49 3.05
CA GLY A 153 -19.25 -24.49 2.42
C GLY A 153 -18.84 -25.95 2.63
N ASN A 154 -17.61 -26.20 3.11
CA ASN A 154 -17.03 -27.54 3.27
C ASN A 154 -17.17 -28.41 2.00
N VAL A 155 -16.95 -27.81 0.81
CA VAL A 155 -17.05 -28.49 -0.49
C VAL A 155 -15.70 -29.06 -0.91
N ILE A 156 -14.63 -28.31 -0.69
CA ILE A 156 -13.25 -28.69 -1.02
C ILE A 156 -12.54 -29.18 0.25
N ALA A 157 -11.71 -30.22 0.16
CA ALA A 157 -10.98 -30.78 1.30
C ALA A 157 -9.77 -29.91 1.72
N PRO A 158 -9.31 -29.98 2.99
CA PRO A 158 -8.16 -29.20 3.47
C PRO A 158 -6.89 -29.31 2.60
N ASP A 159 -6.56 -30.50 2.09
CA ASP A 159 -5.41 -30.69 1.19
C ASP A 159 -5.55 -29.90 -0.12
N SER A 160 -6.76 -29.92 -0.70
CA SER A 160 -7.06 -29.19 -1.93
C SER A 160 -7.18 -27.68 -1.69
N GLU A 161 -7.68 -27.29 -0.53
CA GLU A 161 -7.69 -25.90 -0.05
C GLU A 161 -6.24 -25.37 0.07
N ALA A 162 -5.32 -26.17 0.60
CA ALA A 162 -3.91 -25.80 0.71
C ALA A 162 -3.27 -25.55 -0.67
N ILE A 163 -3.59 -26.36 -1.68
CA ILE A 163 -3.13 -26.14 -3.06
C ILE A 163 -3.75 -24.87 -3.66
N PHE A 164 -5.04 -24.62 -3.40
CA PHE A 164 -5.74 -23.44 -3.91
C PHE A 164 -5.13 -22.16 -3.34
N TYR A 165 -5.09 -22.02 -2.01
CA TYR A 165 -4.45 -20.86 -1.38
C TYR A 165 -2.95 -20.77 -1.67
N GLY A 166 -2.25 -21.91 -1.74
CA GLY A 166 -0.85 -21.98 -2.15
C GLY A 166 -0.58 -21.37 -3.52
N THR A 167 -1.44 -21.67 -4.49
CA THR A 167 -1.34 -21.12 -5.85
C THR A 167 -1.61 -19.62 -5.84
N LEU A 168 -2.64 -19.17 -5.13
CA LEU A 168 -2.96 -17.74 -5.01
C LEU A 168 -1.82 -16.98 -4.35
N ASP A 169 -1.28 -17.48 -3.25
CA ASP A 169 -0.18 -16.84 -2.50
C ASP A 169 1.12 -16.79 -3.31
N PHE A 170 1.43 -17.83 -4.07
CA PHE A 170 2.61 -17.84 -4.94
C PHE A 170 2.55 -16.71 -5.99
N ILE A 171 1.37 -16.46 -6.55
CA ILE A 171 1.15 -15.37 -7.50
C ILE A 171 1.12 -14.01 -6.78
N ALA A 172 0.39 -13.92 -5.66
CA ALA A 172 0.17 -12.68 -4.92
C ALA A 172 1.41 -12.14 -4.20
N LYS A 173 2.43 -12.98 -3.93
CA LYS A 173 3.62 -12.62 -3.15
C LYS A 173 4.90 -12.67 -4.01
N PRO A 174 5.50 -13.83 -4.35
CA PRO A 174 6.67 -13.89 -5.21
C PRO A 174 6.51 -13.22 -6.58
N VAL A 175 5.46 -13.55 -7.33
CA VAL A 175 5.27 -13.01 -8.70
C VAL A 175 4.96 -11.52 -8.65
N PHE A 176 4.06 -11.10 -7.75
CA PHE A 176 3.81 -9.70 -7.46
C PHE A 176 5.09 -8.94 -7.08
N GLY A 177 5.88 -9.44 -6.14
CA GLY A 177 7.10 -8.78 -5.68
C GLY A 177 8.14 -8.65 -6.79
N ALA A 178 8.30 -9.68 -7.62
CA ALA A 178 9.15 -9.59 -8.81
C ALA A 178 8.66 -8.50 -9.77
N LEU A 179 7.37 -8.48 -10.09
CA LEU A 179 6.76 -7.45 -10.96
C LEU A 179 6.95 -6.04 -10.40
N LEU A 180 6.79 -5.87 -9.08
CA LEU A 180 6.96 -4.60 -8.41
C LEU A 180 8.41 -4.11 -8.49
N ILE A 181 9.38 -4.99 -8.22
CA ILE A 181 10.81 -4.66 -8.33
C ILE A 181 11.18 -4.30 -9.78
N PHE A 182 10.71 -5.07 -10.76
CA PHE A 182 10.96 -4.78 -12.17
C PHE A 182 10.32 -3.46 -12.62
N GLY A 183 9.12 -3.15 -12.12
CA GLY A 183 8.44 -1.89 -12.39
C GLY A 183 9.16 -0.67 -11.80
N HIS A 184 9.73 -0.81 -10.60
CA HIS A 184 10.47 0.26 -9.93
C HIS A 184 11.89 0.47 -10.41
N ARG A 185 12.48 -0.49 -11.13
CA ARG A 185 13.88 -0.41 -11.62
C ARG A 185 14.18 0.86 -12.44
N ASN A 186 13.17 1.45 -13.07
CA ASN A 186 13.31 2.63 -13.90
C ASN A 186 12.70 3.91 -13.28
N ILE A 187 12.25 3.85 -12.02
CA ILE A 187 11.58 4.95 -11.34
C ILE A 187 12.57 5.58 -10.35
N ASP A 188 12.81 6.88 -10.47
CA ASP A 188 13.66 7.64 -9.54
C ASP A 188 12.95 7.80 -8.17
N PRO A 189 13.55 7.34 -7.06
CA PRO A 189 13.00 7.47 -5.71
C PRO A 189 12.65 8.92 -5.31
N GLY A 190 13.35 9.91 -5.87
CA GLY A 190 13.09 11.33 -5.58
C GLY A 190 11.69 11.80 -6.01
N ARG A 191 11.03 11.09 -6.93
CA ARG A 191 9.67 11.43 -7.40
C ARG A 191 8.57 10.89 -6.50
N LEU A 192 8.87 9.96 -5.60
CA LEU A 192 7.92 9.45 -4.62
C LEU A 192 7.68 10.44 -3.46
N GLY A 193 8.45 11.52 -3.37
CA GLY A 193 8.31 12.53 -2.31
C GLY A 193 8.62 11.99 -0.91
N LEU A 194 9.23 10.80 -0.82
CA LEU A 194 9.68 10.17 0.43
C LEU A 194 10.98 10.84 0.88
N HIS A 195 10.86 12.00 1.52
CA HIS A 195 11.93 12.56 2.33
C HIS A 195 12.07 11.72 3.60
N LEU A 196 12.80 10.61 3.49
CA LEU A 196 13.28 9.86 4.64
C LEU A 196 14.40 10.69 5.26
N ARG A 197 14.12 11.30 6.41
CA ARG A 197 15.13 12.01 7.20
C ARG A 197 16.17 10.99 7.64
N ASP A 198 17.33 10.99 7.00
CA ASP A 198 18.47 10.20 7.44
C ASP A 198 18.96 10.75 8.79
N TYR A 199 19.43 9.85 9.66
CA TYR A 199 19.88 10.20 11.01
C TYR A 199 21.02 11.23 11.02
N ASP A 200 21.74 11.36 9.90
CA ASP A 200 22.87 12.27 9.70
C ASP A 200 22.48 13.69 9.25
N GLU A 201 21.19 14.02 9.11
CA GLU A 201 20.75 15.40 8.91
C GLU A 201 20.84 16.20 10.22
N ASP A 202 22.03 16.77 10.45
CA ASP A 202 22.31 17.72 11.54
C ASP A 202 21.41 18.97 11.40
N PRO A 203 20.55 19.30 12.37
CA PRO A 203 19.59 20.41 12.28
C PRO A 203 20.23 21.81 12.13
N ALA A 204 21.57 21.91 12.19
CA ALA A 204 22.31 23.17 12.15
C ALA A 204 22.58 23.72 10.72
N VAL A 205 22.36 22.96 9.65
CA VAL A 205 22.68 23.43 8.28
C VAL A 205 21.54 24.25 7.66
N HIS A 206 20.28 23.93 7.96
CA HIS A 206 19.13 24.64 7.38
C HIS A 206 18.84 26.00 8.01
N ASP A 207 19.36 26.31 9.21
CA ASP A 207 19.18 27.62 9.82
C ASP A 207 20.19 28.67 9.28
N ASN A 208 21.30 28.21 8.69
CA ASN A 208 22.29 29.09 8.08
C ASN A 208 21.92 29.51 6.65
N GLU A 209 21.33 28.63 5.84
CA GLU A 209 20.84 29.02 4.49
C GLU A 209 19.68 30.04 4.58
N LYS A 210 18.74 29.87 5.51
CA LYS A 210 17.66 30.85 5.71
C LYS A 210 18.15 32.18 6.30
N LYS A 211 19.21 32.19 7.10
CA LYS A 211 19.83 33.42 7.61
C LYS A 211 20.70 34.13 6.58
N GLN A 212 21.43 33.43 5.72
CA GLN A 212 22.20 34.05 4.63
C GLN A 212 21.31 34.62 3.53
N GLN A 213 20.18 33.98 3.22
CA GLN A 213 19.24 34.52 2.21
C GLN A 213 18.38 35.69 2.74
N SER A 214 18.27 35.83 4.07
CA SER A 214 17.53 36.94 4.70
C SER A 214 18.39 38.17 5.01
N SER A 215 19.73 38.09 4.96
CA SER A 215 20.61 39.25 5.22
C SER A 215 20.89 40.11 3.99
N ASP A 216 20.74 39.57 2.78
CA ASP A 216 21.16 40.27 1.54
C ASP A 216 20.03 41.09 0.88
N GLY A 217 18.90 41.24 1.57
CA GLY A 217 17.68 41.78 0.97
C GLY A 217 16.95 42.79 1.82
N TYR A 218 17.60 43.74 2.51
CA TYR A 218 16.91 44.97 2.93
C TYR A 218 17.85 46.12 3.33
N GLY A 219 17.82 47.21 2.56
CA GLY A 219 18.42 48.52 2.83
C GLY A 219 18.79 49.19 1.51
N THR A 220 18.16 50.26 1.02
CA THR A 220 17.46 51.35 1.71
C THR A 220 16.64 52.12 0.66
N SER A 221 15.37 52.43 0.96
CA SER A 221 14.55 53.34 0.16
C SER A 221 14.60 54.76 0.75
N THR A 222 15.01 55.71 -0.10
CA THR A 222 14.56 57.11 -0.21
C THR A 222 14.48 57.98 1.06
N ALA A 223 15.36 58.98 1.13
CA ALA A 223 15.11 60.25 1.82
C ALA A 223 15.37 61.40 0.82
N THR A 224 14.32 62.15 0.52
CA THR A 224 14.37 63.48 -0.10
C THR A 224 15.04 64.47 0.85
N ASP A 225 16.01 65.25 0.37
CA ASP A 225 16.24 66.58 0.92
C ASP A 225 16.85 67.55 -0.11
N VAL A 226 16.47 68.81 0.08
CA VAL A 226 16.55 69.94 -0.83
C VAL A 226 17.88 70.71 -0.67
N ALA A 227 18.32 71.32 -1.78
CA ALA A 227 19.27 72.45 -1.88
C ALA A 227 20.76 72.21 -1.58
N THR A 228 21.62 72.46 -2.57
CA THR A 228 22.41 73.71 -2.75
C THR A 228 23.44 73.51 -3.86
N GLY A 229 23.63 74.53 -4.69
CA GLY A 229 24.37 74.43 -5.95
C GLY A 229 25.89 74.44 -5.81
N VAL A 230 26.57 73.92 -6.83
CA VAL A 230 27.93 74.33 -7.22
C VAL A 230 28.07 74.26 -8.75
N ILE A 231 28.50 75.41 -9.26
CA ILE A 231 28.97 75.84 -10.57
C ILE A 231 29.77 74.78 -11.34
N ASN A 232 29.44 74.57 -12.63
CA ASN A 232 30.34 73.98 -13.60
C ASN A 232 30.66 75.02 -14.68
N GLY A 233 31.91 75.46 -14.70
CA GLY A 233 32.50 76.32 -15.71
C GLY A 233 33.23 75.52 -16.80
N ASP A 234 33.26 76.17 -17.96
CA ASP A 234 34.24 76.10 -19.04
C ASP A 234 34.25 74.90 -20.02
N GLY A 235 34.02 75.28 -21.29
CA GLY A 235 34.20 74.42 -22.47
C GLY A 235 33.62 74.96 -23.79
N HIS A 236 33.81 76.25 -24.09
CA HIS A 236 34.16 76.84 -25.41
C HIS A 236 34.26 75.84 -26.63
N VAL A 237 33.74 76.02 -27.87
CA VAL A 237 33.70 77.13 -28.87
C VAL A 237 32.79 76.65 -30.03
N HIS A 238 31.73 77.36 -30.46
CA HIS A 238 31.62 78.27 -31.63
C HIS A 238 31.84 77.65 -33.05
N SER A 239 30.80 77.61 -33.90
CA SER A 239 30.59 78.55 -35.03
C SER A 239 29.76 77.99 -36.21
N ALA A 240 28.84 78.86 -36.71
CA ALA A 240 28.41 79.12 -38.10
C ALA A 240 27.90 77.94 -38.96
N VAL A 241 26.76 78.02 -39.66
CA VAL A 241 26.08 79.13 -40.38
C VAL A 241 24.56 78.94 -40.29
#